data_AF-A0A6N8V5L7-F1
#
_entry.id   AF-A0A6N8V5L7-F1
#
_cell.length_a   1.000
_cell.length_b   1.000
_cell.length_c   1.000
_cell.angle_alpha   90.00
_cell.angle_beta   90.00
_cell.angle_gamma   90.00
#
_symmetry.space_group_name_H-M   'P 1'
#
loop_
_entity.id
_entity.type
_entity.pdbx_description
1 polymer ?
#
loop_
_entity_poly.entity_id
_entity_poly.type
_entity_poly.pdbx_seq_one_letter_code
_entity_poly.pdbx_strand_id
1 'polypeptide(L)'
;MPDTAGEEREAMMAEDDTVRYLCLLDELETSKELLKSGFGHLQEIDMGNTFYHLPHQLLASGFERLMKCYIAVVDKGRDGAYPDGDAMRADGHDLGRLLEKIRTNYYGGTQRPLLRQDLAFIKTDSVLNDCMRILSLFGKKGRYYNLNVVAGARHEPMAPKDEWEALESRVEDPTPYHGDQERLHRDYYPRVNSTLIAKMERLVRAIAMQFTLGGHADPRGEIRRLSCVYRKFRNLRDDQFGTSDYRRSVEILRGDADQWIRRSAHEIAGSCWPSVAVTKAEFGDEWPFRDDRVIVECRDDLFCIVNVGGYDFALNGAARSRFGLPCPHEAGMAVLGKSVGPFIEMARGLSSSH
;
A
#
# COMPACT_ATOMS: atom_id res chain seq x y z
N MET A 1 -15.10 57.37 -10.00
CA MET A 1 -14.79 56.78 -8.69
C MET A 1 -14.65 55.29 -8.95
N PRO A 2 -13.49 54.66 -8.67
CA PRO A 2 -13.38 53.21 -8.71
C PRO A 2 -14.35 52.61 -7.70
N ASP A 3 -14.96 51.48 -8.03
CA ASP A 3 -15.92 50.76 -7.19
C ASP A 3 -15.18 49.99 -6.11
N THR A 4 -14.79 50.69 -5.06
CA THR A 4 -13.99 50.16 -3.94
C THR A 4 -14.68 49.00 -3.22
N ALA A 5 -16.02 48.94 -3.23
CA ALA A 5 -16.78 47.86 -2.61
C ALA A 5 -16.74 46.56 -3.43
N GLY A 6 -16.63 46.66 -4.76
CA GLY A 6 -16.38 45.52 -5.65
C GLY A 6 -14.98 44.94 -5.45
N GLU A 7 -13.97 45.80 -5.38
CA GLU A 7 -12.56 45.41 -5.16
C GLU A 7 -12.35 44.72 -3.80
N GLU A 8 -12.97 45.23 -2.73
CA GLU A 8 -12.91 44.62 -1.40
C GLU A 8 -13.57 43.23 -1.35
N ARG A 9 -14.70 43.05 -2.05
CA ARG A 9 -15.39 41.74 -2.13
C ARG A 9 -14.58 40.72 -2.92
N GLU A 10 -13.97 41.12 -4.03
CA GLU A 10 -13.10 40.24 -4.82
C GLU A 10 -11.86 39.81 -4.02
N ALA A 11 -11.25 40.72 -3.26
CA ALA A 11 -10.12 40.42 -2.39
C ALA A 11 -10.49 39.43 -1.28
N MET A 12 -11.63 39.62 -0.62
CA MET A 12 -12.12 38.72 0.43
C MET A 12 -12.47 37.32 -0.13
N MET A 13 -13.06 37.25 -1.33
CA MET A 13 -13.32 35.97 -2.01
C MET A 13 -12.03 35.25 -2.41
N ALA A 14 -11.00 35.98 -2.85
CA ALA A 14 -9.70 35.41 -3.18
C ALA A 14 -8.96 34.89 -1.93
N GLU A 15 -9.12 35.56 -0.79
CA GLU A 15 -8.59 35.12 0.51
C GLU A 15 -9.28 33.83 0.99
N ASP A 16 -10.62 33.76 0.94
CA ASP A 16 -11.40 32.55 1.26
C ASP A 16 -11.05 31.37 0.34
N ASP A 17 -10.89 31.61 -0.97
CA ASP A 17 -10.43 30.59 -1.93
C ASP A 17 -9.03 30.04 -1.58
N THR A 18 -8.13 30.93 -1.14
CA THR A 18 -6.77 30.54 -0.75
C THR A 18 -6.80 29.66 0.50
N VAL A 19 -7.59 30.02 1.51
CA VAL A 19 -7.76 29.21 2.72
C VAL A 19 -8.34 27.83 2.37
N ARG A 20 -9.37 27.77 1.52
CA ARG A 20 -9.98 26.50 1.08
C ARG A 20 -9.00 25.61 0.31
N TYR A 21 -8.18 26.20 -0.55
CA TYR A 21 -7.12 25.47 -1.26
C TYR A 21 -6.11 24.86 -0.28
N LEU A 22 -5.67 25.61 0.73
CA LEU A 22 -4.75 25.11 1.77
C LEU A 22 -5.39 23.99 2.59
N CYS A 23 -6.65 24.13 3.01
CA CYS A 23 -7.36 23.05 3.71
C CYS A 23 -7.48 21.79 2.84
N LEU A 24 -7.71 21.94 1.52
CA LEU A 24 -7.78 20.80 0.60
C LEU A 24 -6.41 20.12 0.45
N LEU A 25 -5.32 20.90 0.44
CA LEU A 25 -3.96 20.38 0.46
C LEU A 25 -3.70 19.54 1.73
N ASP A 26 -4.04 20.08 2.91
CA ASP A 26 -3.88 19.38 4.19
C ASP A 26 -4.71 18.08 4.25
N GLU A 27 -5.92 18.09 3.68
CA GLU A 27 -6.77 16.91 3.57
C GLU A 27 -6.18 15.84 2.62
N LEU A 28 -5.56 16.25 1.51
CA LEU A 28 -4.84 15.34 0.62
C LEU A 28 -3.59 14.75 1.29
N GLU A 29 -2.85 15.55 2.08
CA GLU A 29 -1.71 15.06 2.84
C GLU A 29 -2.12 14.06 3.91
N THR A 30 -3.18 14.36 4.65
CA THR A 30 -3.76 13.46 5.65
C THR A 30 -4.23 12.16 5.00
N SER A 31 -4.96 12.27 3.87
CA SER A 31 -5.38 11.14 3.06
C SER A 31 -4.22 10.23 2.65
N LYS A 32 -3.10 10.82 2.20
CA LYS A 32 -1.90 10.08 1.80
C LYS A 32 -1.28 9.31 2.97
N GLU A 33 -1.18 9.94 4.15
CA GLU A 33 -0.62 9.28 5.34
C GLU A 33 -1.55 8.19 5.89
N LEU A 34 -2.88 8.39 5.81
CA LEU A 34 -3.86 7.35 6.15
C LEU A 34 -3.74 6.14 5.23
N LEU A 35 -3.61 6.35 3.91
CA LEU A 35 -3.43 5.26 2.94
C LEU A 35 -2.14 4.48 3.20
N LYS A 36 -1.00 5.19 3.37
CA LYS A 36 0.29 4.56 3.71
C LYS A 36 0.19 3.76 5.00
N SER A 37 -0.36 4.35 6.06
CA SER A 37 -0.50 3.67 7.36
C SER A 37 -1.44 2.46 7.26
N GLY A 38 -2.53 2.59 6.50
CA GLY A 38 -3.47 1.50 6.24
C GLY A 38 -2.82 0.33 5.50
N PHE A 39 -2.01 0.61 4.48
CA PHE A 39 -1.22 -0.42 3.79
C PHE A 39 -0.19 -1.07 4.72
N GLY A 40 0.50 -0.27 5.54
CA GLY A 40 1.45 -0.78 6.53
C GLY A 40 0.81 -1.73 7.53
N HIS A 41 -0.33 -1.34 8.11
CA HIS A 41 -1.07 -2.21 9.03
C HIS A 41 -1.63 -3.46 8.35
N LEU A 42 -2.02 -3.38 7.08
CA LEU A 42 -2.43 -4.56 6.32
C LEU A 42 -1.25 -5.52 6.09
N GLN A 43 -0.05 -5.01 5.85
CA GLN A 43 1.17 -5.83 5.73
C GLN A 43 1.61 -6.51 7.04
N GLU A 44 1.10 -6.07 8.18
CA GLU A 44 1.33 -6.71 9.49
C GLU A 44 0.25 -7.75 9.84
N ILE A 45 -0.77 -7.94 8.98
CA ILE A 45 -1.78 -8.97 9.18
C ILE A 45 -1.15 -10.33 8.90
N ASP A 46 -1.33 -11.25 9.84
CA ASP A 46 -0.88 -12.63 9.75
C ASP A 46 -1.76 -13.54 10.62
N MET A 47 -1.32 -14.79 10.83
CA MET A 47 -2.04 -15.74 11.68
C MET A 47 -2.18 -15.27 13.14
N GLY A 48 -1.20 -14.54 13.67
CA GLY A 48 -1.20 -14.02 15.04
C GLY A 48 -1.92 -12.68 15.19
N ASN A 49 -2.01 -11.91 14.10
CA ASN A 49 -2.63 -10.60 14.04
C ASN A 49 -3.73 -10.57 12.97
N THR A 50 -4.97 -10.86 13.39
CA THR A 50 -6.16 -10.77 12.53
C THR A 50 -6.99 -9.51 12.81
N PHE A 51 -6.35 -8.43 13.29
CA PHE A 51 -7.02 -7.19 13.69
C PHE A 51 -7.24 -6.24 12.49
N TYR A 52 -8.16 -6.61 11.60
CA TYR A 52 -8.49 -5.83 10.41
C TYR A 52 -9.14 -4.46 10.68
N HIS A 53 -9.62 -4.21 11.90
CA HIS A 53 -10.38 -2.98 12.21
C HIS A 53 -9.56 -1.71 11.91
N LEU A 54 -8.29 -1.68 12.35
CA LEU A 54 -7.42 -0.52 12.15
C LEU A 54 -7.07 -0.28 10.67
N PRO A 55 -6.53 -1.26 9.91
CA PRO A 55 -6.25 -1.04 8.50
C PRO A 55 -7.52 -0.68 7.72
N HIS A 56 -8.68 -1.29 8.01
CA HIS A 56 -9.94 -0.92 7.36
C HIS A 56 -10.36 0.53 7.65
N GLN A 57 -10.22 0.99 8.90
CA GLN A 57 -10.53 2.37 9.27
C GLN A 57 -9.63 3.37 8.54
N LEU A 58 -8.33 3.10 8.51
CA LEU A 58 -7.33 3.97 7.87
C LEU A 58 -7.55 4.03 6.35
N LEU A 59 -7.72 2.87 5.70
CA LEU A 59 -7.94 2.79 4.26
C LEU A 59 -9.26 3.43 3.86
N ALA A 60 -10.35 3.14 4.57
CA ALA A 60 -11.65 3.74 4.26
C ALA A 60 -11.60 5.27 4.36
N SER A 61 -11.01 5.81 5.44
CA SER A 61 -10.86 7.26 5.59
C SER A 61 -9.90 7.86 4.58
N GLY A 62 -8.80 7.17 4.25
CA GLY A 62 -7.80 7.64 3.30
C GLY A 62 -8.35 7.76 1.88
N PHE A 63 -9.04 6.72 1.42
CA PHE A 63 -9.69 6.70 0.10
C PHE A 63 -10.84 7.69 0.00
N GLU A 64 -11.68 7.82 1.03
CA GLU A 64 -12.77 8.79 1.04
C GLU A 64 -12.23 10.21 0.84
N ARG A 65 -11.23 10.61 1.63
CA ARG A 65 -10.61 11.94 1.55
C ARG A 65 -9.97 12.18 0.19
N LEU A 66 -9.20 11.22 -0.34
CA LEU A 66 -8.59 11.33 -1.67
C LEU A 66 -9.64 11.63 -2.74
N MET A 67 -10.71 10.83 -2.77
CA MET A 67 -11.76 10.94 -3.78
C MET A 67 -12.54 12.24 -3.65
N LYS A 68 -12.90 12.65 -2.43
CA LYS A 68 -13.61 13.91 -2.17
C LYS A 68 -12.77 15.14 -2.51
N CYS A 69 -11.49 15.17 -2.12
CA CYS A 69 -10.58 16.27 -2.49
C CYS A 69 -10.41 16.36 -4.00
N TYR A 70 -10.27 15.22 -4.69
CA TYR A 70 -10.19 15.20 -6.15
C TYR A 70 -11.46 15.75 -6.81
N ILE A 71 -12.64 15.31 -6.37
CA ILE A 71 -13.93 15.83 -6.84
C ILE A 71 -14.01 17.35 -6.62
N ALA A 72 -13.72 17.81 -5.41
CA ALA A 72 -13.84 19.21 -5.02
C ALA A 72 -12.93 20.15 -5.84
N VAL A 73 -11.68 19.75 -6.10
CA VAL A 73 -10.77 20.59 -6.89
C VAL A 73 -11.14 20.58 -8.39
N VAL A 74 -11.70 19.48 -8.90
CA VAL A 74 -12.18 19.42 -10.29
C VAL A 74 -13.45 20.25 -10.46
N ASP A 75 -14.37 20.23 -9.49
CA ASP A 75 -15.55 21.11 -9.48
C ASP A 75 -15.12 22.58 -9.46
N LYS A 76 -14.15 22.95 -8.60
CA LYS A 76 -13.56 24.31 -8.60
C LYS A 76 -13.01 24.71 -9.96
N GLY A 77 -12.31 23.80 -10.64
CA GLY A 77 -11.77 24.04 -11.98
C GLY A 77 -12.84 24.22 -13.06
N ARG A 78 -13.97 23.50 -12.95
CA ARG A 78 -15.09 23.53 -13.92
C ARG A 78 -16.02 24.71 -13.71
N ASP A 79 -16.44 24.91 -12.47
CA ASP A 79 -17.55 25.79 -12.11
C ASP A 79 -17.06 27.11 -11.47
N GLY A 80 -15.76 27.22 -11.21
CA GLY A 80 -15.16 28.40 -10.58
C GLY A 80 -15.38 28.46 -9.06
N ALA A 81 -16.07 27.50 -8.46
CA ALA A 81 -16.36 27.44 -7.03
C ALA A 81 -16.16 26.03 -6.44
N TYR A 82 -15.73 25.95 -5.19
CA TYR A 82 -15.69 24.69 -4.45
C TYR A 82 -17.12 24.22 -4.11
N PRO A 83 -17.35 22.91 -4.00
CA PRO A 83 -18.65 22.39 -3.55
C PRO A 83 -18.96 22.87 -2.13
N ASP A 84 -20.23 23.14 -1.86
CA ASP A 84 -20.69 23.51 -0.52
C ASP A 84 -20.75 22.30 0.44
N GLY A 85 -21.03 22.57 1.71
CA GLY A 85 -21.11 21.53 2.74
C GLY A 85 -22.23 20.52 2.53
N ASP A 86 -23.28 20.85 1.79
CA ASP A 86 -24.37 19.93 1.47
C ASP A 86 -23.97 19.00 0.34
N ALA A 87 -23.34 19.52 -0.71
CA ALA A 87 -22.77 18.76 -1.81
C ALA A 87 -21.71 17.78 -1.30
N MET A 88 -20.81 18.22 -0.43
CA MET A 88 -19.76 17.37 0.16
C MET A 88 -20.32 16.27 1.08
N ARG A 89 -21.46 16.53 1.75
CA ARG A 89 -22.15 15.53 2.60
C ARG A 89 -22.99 14.56 1.77
N ALA A 90 -23.59 15.01 0.67
CA ALA A 90 -24.41 14.19 -0.21
C ALA A 90 -23.64 13.01 -0.82
N ASP A 91 -22.32 13.17 -1.00
CA ASP A 91 -21.42 12.10 -1.45
C ASP A 91 -21.23 10.98 -0.42
N GLY A 92 -21.52 11.25 0.87
CA GLY A 92 -21.52 10.25 1.94
C GLY A 92 -20.13 9.61 2.21
N HIS A 93 -20.14 8.44 2.85
CA HIS A 93 -18.94 7.63 3.17
C HIS A 93 -18.83 6.38 2.28
N ASP A 94 -19.55 6.34 1.15
CA ASP A 94 -19.59 5.19 0.27
C ASP A 94 -18.50 5.31 -0.79
N LEU A 95 -17.42 4.54 -0.62
CA LEU A 95 -16.29 4.53 -1.55
C LEU A 95 -16.68 4.03 -2.93
N GLY A 96 -17.60 3.06 -3.01
CA GLY A 96 -18.13 2.57 -4.28
C GLY A 96 -18.86 3.66 -5.06
N ARG A 97 -19.70 4.44 -4.37
CA ARG A 97 -20.41 5.59 -4.97
C ARG A 97 -19.46 6.72 -5.37
N LEU A 98 -18.45 7.03 -4.54
CA LEU A 98 -17.43 8.02 -4.87
C LEU A 98 -16.62 7.60 -6.10
N LEU A 99 -16.22 6.34 -6.17
CA LEU A 99 -15.47 5.80 -7.31
C LEU A 99 -16.32 5.77 -8.58
N GLU A 100 -17.62 5.44 -8.48
CA GLU A 100 -18.58 5.58 -9.57
C GLU A 100 -18.65 7.03 -10.08
N LYS A 101 -18.86 7.98 -9.16
CA LYS A 101 -18.92 9.40 -9.50
C LYS A 101 -17.66 9.82 -10.24
N ILE A 102 -16.48 9.40 -9.75
CA ILE A 102 -15.21 9.67 -10.42
C ILE A 102 -15.17 9.09 -11.83
N ARG A 103 -15.44 7.80 -12.00
CA ARG A 103 -15.27 7.10 -13.29
C ARG A 103 -16.27 7.53 -14.36
N THR A 104 -17.41 8.12 -13.99
CA THR A 104 -18.42 8.61 -14.94
C THR A 104 -18.25 10.09 -15.25
N ASN A 105 -17.99 10.92 -14.23
CA ASN A 105 -18.16 12.37 -14.34
C ASN A 105 -16.85 13.13 -14.22
N TYR A 106 -15.83 12.58 -13.55
CA TYR A 106 -14.61 13.32 -13.22
C TYR A 106 -13.39 12.81 -13.97
N TYR A 107 -13.32 11.52 -14.31
CA TYR A 107 -12.16 10.92 -14.94
C TYR A 107 -12.02 11.36 -16.40
N GLY A 108 -10.93 12.07 -16.71
CA GLY A 108 -10.65 12.65 -18.01
C GLY A 108 -9.37 12.13 -18.67
N GLY A 109 -9.03 12.73 -19.82
CA GLY A 109 -7.77 12.43 -20.52
C GLY A 109 -7.70 11.06 -21.20
N THR A 110 -8.82 10.35 -21.37
CA THR A 110 -8.92 8.97 -21.90
C THR A 110 -8.51 8.80 -23.37
N GLN A 111 -8.16 9.89 -24.04
CA GLN A 111 -7.45 9.86 -25.32
C GLN A 111 -6.03 9.29 -25.17
N ARG A 112 -5.43 9.41 -23.98
CA ARG A 112 -4.13 8.82 -23.64
C ARG A 112 -4.29 7.33 -23.31
N PRO A 113 -3.52 6.42 -23.94
CA PRO A 113 -3.63 4.98 -23.69
C PRO A 113 -3.52 4.59 -22.21
N LEU A 114 -2.57 5.19 -21.48
CA LEU A 114 -2.36 4.93 -20.06
C LEU A 114 -3.61 5.21 -19.22
N LEU A 115 -4.23 6.39 -19.38
CA LEU A 115 -5.42 6.76 -18.62
C LEU A 115 -6.64 5.92 -18.99
N ARG A 116 -6.74 5.50 -20.26
CA ARG A 116 -7.80 4.59 -20.72
C ARG A 116 -7.66 3.22 -20.08
N GLN A 117 -6.45 2.69 -19.99
CA GLN A 117 -6.18 1.41 -19.33
C GLN A 117 -6.46 1.47 -17.83
N ASP A 118 -6.07 2.55 -17.16
CA ASP A 118 -6.38 2.74 -15.73
C ASP A 118 -7.88 2.89 -15.48
N LEU A 119 -8.62 3.58 -16.36
CA LEU A 119 -10.09 3.65 -16.27
C LEU A 119 -10.74 2.28 -16.48
N ALA A 120 -10.25 1.49 -17.44
CA ALA A 120 -10.73 0.13 -17.66
C ALA A 120 -10.50 -0.73 -16.43
N PHE A 121 -9.30 -0.68 -15.85
CA PHE A 121 -8.97 -1.37 -14.60
C PHE A 121 -9.92 -0.99 -13.46
N ILE A 122 -10.13 0.30 -13.21
CA ILE A 122 -11.06 0.79 -12.16
C ILE A 122 -12.49 0.26 -12.39
N LYS A 123 -12.91 0.07 -13.64
CA LYS A 123 -14.26 -0.41 -13.97
C LYS A 123 -14.42 -1.90 -13.77
N THR A 124 -13.40 -2.69 -14.10
CA THR A 124 -13.56 -4.14 -14.31
C THR A 124 -12.86 -5.01 -13.28
N ASP A 125 -11.90 -4.50 -12.52
CA ASP A 125 -11.14 -5.32 -11.56
C ASP A 125 -12.02 -5.68 -10.35
N SER A 126 -12.40 -6.96 -10.26
CA SER A 126 -13.30 -7.46 -9.22
C SER A 126 -12.70 -7.36 -7.81
N VAL A 127 -11.40 -7.63 -7.68
CA VAL A 127 -10.68 -7.55 -6.40
C VAL A 127 -10.70 -6.12 -5.87
N LEU A 128 -10.38 -5.13 -6.70
CA LEU A 128 -10.47 -3.71 -6.32
C LEU A 128 -11.90 -3.32 -5.91
N ASN A 129 -12.89 -3.73 -6.70
CA ASN A 129 -14.29 -3.42 -6.42
C ASN A 129 -14.75 -4.02 -5.09
N ASP A 130 -14.32 -5.24 -4.77
CA ASP A 130 -14.59 -5.87 -3.48
C ASP A 130 -13.89 -5.13 -2.33
N CYS A 131 -12.62 -4.73 -2.49
CA CYS A 131 -11.94 -3.89 -1.49
C CYS A 131 -12.76 -2.62 -1.18
N MET A 132 -13.18 -1.87 -2.21
CA MET A 132 -13.94 -0.63 -2.04
C MET A 132 -15.29 -0.88 -1.37
N ARG A 133 -15.96 -1.98 -1.73
CA ARG A 133 -17.26 -2.37 -1.16
C ARG A 133 -17.14 -2.73 0.31
N ILE A 134 -16.16 -3.55 0.69
CA ILE A 134 -15.94 -3.99 2.08
C ILE A 134 -15.53 -2.80 2.95
N LEU A 135 -14.61 -1.95 2.48
CA LEU A 135 -14.21 -0.74 3.19
C LEU A 135 -15.37 0.26 3.35
N SER A 136 -16.26 0.36 2.35
CA SER A 136 -17.50 1.16 2.46
C SER A 136 -18.44 0.60 3.51
N LEU A 137 -18.62 -0.74 3.55
CA LEU A 137 -19.45 -1.41 4.56
C LEU A 137 -18.88 -1.18 5.96
N PHE A 138 -17.56 -1.27 6.11
CA PHE A 138 -16.87 -0.98 7.36
C PHE A 138 -17.13 0.46 7.85
N GLY A 139 -16.97 1.45 6.96
CA GLY A 139 -17.21 2.86 7.29
C GLY A 139 -18.65 3.15 7.73
N LYS A 140 -19.63 2.50 7.10
CA LYS A 140 -21.07 2.67 7.37
C LYS A 140 -21.55 1.94 8.63
N LYS A 141 -21.12 0.69 8.81
CA LYS A 141 -21.72 -0.23 9.80
C LYS A 141 -20.69 -0.95 10.67
N GLY A 142 -19.49 -1.21 10.14
CA GLY A 142 -18.47 -2.02 10.81
C GLY A 142 -17.86 -1.40 12.06
N ARG A 143 -17.68 -0.07 12.11
CA ARG A 143 -17.00 0.63 13.22
C ARG A 143 -17.62 0.36 14.59
N TYR A 144 -18.94 0.31 14.65
CA TYR A 144 -19.70 0.12 15.89
C TYR A 144 -20.62 -1.09 15.81
N TYR A 145 -20.31 -2.07 14.95
CA TYR A 145 -21.18 -3.25 14.74
C TYR A 145 -21.56 -3.92 16.06
N ASN A 146 -20.58 -4.25 16.89
CA ASN A 146 -20.82 -4.90 18.19
C ASN A 146 -21.65 -4.01 19.12
N LEU A 147 -21.41 -2.69 19.14
CA LEU A 147 -22.20 -1.76 19.96
C LEU A 147 -23.65 -1.65 19.46
N ASN A 148 -23.86 -1.68 18.14
CA ASN A 148 -25.20 -1.68 17.56
C ASN A 148 -25.97 -2.96 17.93
N VAL A 149 -25.30 -4.12 17.92
CA VAL A 149 -25.88 -5.38 18.38
C VAL A 149 -26.23 -5.31 19.87
N VAL A 150 -25.33 -4.80 20.71
CA VAL A 150 -25.60 -4.55 22.14
C VAL A 150 -26.79 -3.60 22.34
N ALA A 151 -26.94 -2.60 21.48
CA ALA A 151 -28.06 -1.66 21.48
C ALA A 151 -29.38 -2.25 20.91
N GLY A 152 -29.42 -3.53 20.55
CA GLY A 152 -30.63 -4.22 20.10
C GLY A 152 -30.90 -4.14 18.60
N ALA A 153 -29.93 -3.70 17.79
CA ALA A 153 -30.05 -3.82 16.34
C ALA A 153 -30.14 -5.30 15.94
N ARG A 154 -30.95 -5.62 14.93
CA ARG A 154 -30.99 -6.98 14.37
C ARG A 154 -29.58 -7.36 13.92
N HIS A 155 -29.16 -8.57 14.26
CA HIS A 155 -27.92 -9.15 13.78
C HIS A 155 -27.98 -9.24 12.24
N GLU A 156 -27.30 -8.32 11.56
CA GLU A 156 -27.09 -8.43 10.13
C GLU A 156 -25.92 -9.40 9.89
N PRO A 157 -26.07 -10.38 8.97
CA PRO A 157 -25.10 -11.45 8.76
C PRO A 157 -23.80 -11.02 8.05
N MET A 158 -23.63 -9.74 7.72
CA MET A 158 -22.47 -9.24 6.97
C MET A 158 -21.50 -8.50 7.89
N ALA A 159 -20.50 -9.22 8.40
CA ALA A 159 -19.36 -8.63 9.11
C ALA A 159 -18.23 -8.32 8.09
N PRO A 160 -17.73 -7.06 8.03
CA PRO A 160 -16.66 -6.68 7.09
C PRO A 160 -15.38 -7.52 7.22
N LYS A 161 -15.12 -8.11 8.38
CA LYS A 161 -13.98 -9.01 8.60
C LYS A 161 -14.14 -10.29 7.78
N ASP A 162 -15.26 -10.99 7.96
CA ASP A 162 -15.54 -12.26 7.28
C ASP A 162 -15.53 -12.09 5.75
N GLU A 163 -16.06 -10.97 5.25
CA GLU A 163 -16.01 -10.67 3.83
C GLU A 163 -14.59 -10.39 3.31
N TRP A 164 -13.73 -9.81 4.15
CA TRP A 164 -12.33 -9.58 3.82
C TRP A 164 -11.55 -10.89 3.78
N GLU A 165 -11.71 -11.77 4.77
CA GLU A 165 -11.09 -13.10 4.79
C GLU A 165 -11.55 -13.96 3.59
N ALA A 166 -12.83 -13.82 3.21
CA ALA A 166 -13.34 -14.45 2.00
C ALA A 166 -12.74 -13.85 0.72
N LEU A 167 -12.42 -12.55 0.70
CA LEU A 167 -11.71 -11.91 -0.41
C LEU A 167 -10.26 -12.41 -0.49
N GLU A 168 -9.56 -12.49 0.64
CA GLU A 168 -8.20 -13.05 0.74
C GLU A 168 -8.12 -14.46 0.16
N SER A 169 -9.07 -15.33 0.55
CA SER A 169 -9.19 -16.69 0.04
C SER A 169 -9.49 -16.78 -1.47
N ARG A 170 -10.09 -15.74 -2.06
CA ARG A 170 -10.30 -15.65 -3.52
C ARG A 170 -9.06 -15.14 -4.26
N VAL A 171 -8.25 -14.32 -3.60
CA VAL A 171 -6.99 -13.82 -4.15
C VAL A 171 -5.97 -14.97 -4.22
N GLU A 172 -5.89 -15.77 -3.15
CA GLU A 172 -5.05 -16.96 -3.12
C GLU A 172 -5.72 -18.05 -2.28
N ASP A 173 -5.69 -19.30 -2.77
CA ASP A 173 -6.23 -20.44 -2.04
C ASP A 173 -5.32 -20.77 -0.83
N PRO A 174 -5.84 -20.76 0.41
CA PRO A 174 -5.04 -21.10 1.59
C PRO A 174 -4.77 -22.61 1.72
N THR A 175 -5.48 -23.47 0.97
CA THR A 175 -5.41 -24.93 1.12
C THR A 175 -3.99 -25.52 1.00
N PRO A 176 -3.11 -25.07 0.09
CA PRO A 176 -1.73 -25.57 -0.02
C PRO A 176 -0.84 -25.27 1.19
N TYR A 177 -1.31 -24.40 2.10
CA TYR A 177 -0.61 -23.98 3.30
C TYR A 177 -1.19 -24.63 4.57
N HIS A 178 -2.29 -25.37 4.46
CA HIS A 178 -2.90 -26.07 5.59
C HIS A 178 -1.92 -27.06 6.20
N GLY A 179 -1.73 -26.99 7.52
CA GLY A 179 -0.79 -27.83 8.27
C GLY A 179 0.65 -27.30 8.33
N ASP A 180 0.96 -26.19 7.64
CA ASP A 180 2.26 -25.52 7.69
C ASP A 180 2.09 -24.05 8.10
N GLN A 181 2.13 -23.83 9.42
CA GLN A 181 1.92 -22.50 10.00
C GLN A 181 3.02 -21.51 9.59
N GLU A 182 4.25 -21.98 9.39
CA GLU A 182 5.35 -21.13 8.95
C GLU A 182 5.13 -20.63 7.53
N ARG A 183 4.65 -21.49 6.61
CA ARG A 183 4.33 -21.08 5.24
C ARG A 183 3.12 -20.17 5.15
N LEU A 184 2.11 -20.34 6.01
CA LEU A 184 1.00 -19.38 6.10
C LEU A 184 1.51 -17.97 6.43
N HIS A 185 2.36 -17.87 7.46
CA HIS A 185 2.92 -16.58 7.90
C HIS A 185 3.91 -15.99 6.88
N ARG A 186 4.81 -16.81 6.34
CA ARG A 186 5.90 -16.35 5.45
C ARG A 186 5.44 -16.08 4.02
N ASP A 187 4.55 -16.90 3.49
CA ASP A 187 4.21 -16.91 2.06
C ASP A 187 2.77 -16.42 1.82
N TYR A 188 1.75 -17.07 2.41
CA TYR A 188 0.34 -16.79 2.11
C TYR A 188 -0.09 -15.35 2.43
N TYR A 189 -0.02 -14.93 3.71
CA TYR A 189 -0.47 -13.59 4.10
C TYR A 189 0.29 -12.47 3.37
N PRO A 190 1.64 -12.52 3.29
CA PRO A 190 2.38 -11.51 2.54
C PRO A 190 1.98 -11.45 1.05
N ARG A 191 1.71 -12.58 0.38
CA ARG A 191 1.30 -12.60 -1.04
C ARG A 191 -0.07 -12.00 -1.26
N VAL A 192 -1.03 -12.40 -0.44
CA VAL A 192 -2.39 -11.87 -0.49
C VAL A 192 -2.39 -10.38 -0.21
N ASN A 193 -1.73 -9.94 0.87
CA ASN A 193 -1.63 -8.53 1.25
C ASN A 193 -0.95 -7.69 0.16
N SER A 194 0.18 -8.17 -0.39
CA SER A 194 0.86 -7.51 -1.51
C SER A 194 -0.05 -7.38 -2.74
N THR A 195 -0.86 -8.41 -3.04
CA THR A 195 -1.80 -8.37 -4.17
C THR A 195 -2.95 -7.39 -3.93
N LEU A 196 -3.56 -7.37 -2.76
CA LEU A 196 -4.61 -6.42 -2.40
C LEU A 196 -4.09 -4.98 -2.43
N ILE A 197 -2.91 -4.74 -1.86
CA ILE A 197 -2.22 -3.45 -1.89
C ILE A 197 -1.90 -3.03 -3.32
N ALA A 198 -1.42 -3.94 -4.17
CA ALA A 198 -1.15 -3.66 -5.58
C ALA A 198 -2.38 -3.08 -6.31
N LYS A 199 -3.56 -3.65 -6.07
CA LYS A 199 -4.82 -3.15 -6.65
C LYS A 199 -5.15 -1.74 -6.15
N MET A 200 -5.00 -1.53 -4.84
CA MET A 200 -5.27 -0.26 -4.19
C MET A 200 -4.27 0.83 -4.58
N GLU A 201 -2.98 0.52 -4.67
CA GLU A 201 -1.94 1.42 -5.18
C GLU A 201 -2.22 1.85 -6.62
N ARG A 202 -2.67 0.92 -7.47
CA ARG A 202 -3.04 1.25 -8.85
C ARG A 202 -4.24 2.20 -8.91
N LEU A 203 -5.24 2.03 -8.03
CA LEU A 203 -6.34 3.01 -7.89
C LEU A 203 -5.80 4.39 -7.47
N VAL A 204 -4.94 4.44 -6.45
CA VAL A 204 -4.34 5.70 -6.00
C VAL A 204 -3.55 6.36 -7.13
N ARG A 205 -2.75 5.59 -7.89
CA ARG A 205 -2.02 6.08 -9.06
C ARG A 205 -2.98 6.64 -10.11
N ALA A 206 -4.04 5.91 -10.44
CA ALA A 206 -4.99 6.30 -11.47
C ALA A 206 -5.68 7.64 -11.15
N ILE A 207 -6.07 7.85 -9.88
CA ILE A 207 -6.59 9.14 -9.40
C ILE A 207 -5.47 10.20 -9.39
N ALA A 208 -4.28 9.87 -8.87
CA ALA A 208 -3.15 10.79 -8.80
C ALA A 208 -2.72 11.33 -10.18
N MET A 209 -2.86 10.52 -11.22
CA MET A 209 -2.60 10.90 -12.60
C MET A 209 -3.61 11.90 -13.16
N GLN A 210 -4.83 11.96 -12.61
CA GLN A 210 -5.84 12.92 -13.06
C GLN A 210 -5.46 14.37 -12.74
N PHE A 211 -4.72 14.61 -11.64
CA PHE A 211 -4.24 15.96 -11.30
C PHE A 211 -3.32 16.57 -12.36
N THR A 212 -2.68 15.75 -13.20
CA THR A 212 -1.76 16.25 -14.24
C THR A 212 -2.21 15.92 -15.66
N LEU A 213 -2.72 14.72 -15.89
CA LEU A 213 -3.05 14.20 -17.21
C LEU A 213 -4.56 14.09 -17.48
N GLY A 214 -5.40 14.37 -16.47
CA GLY A 214 -6.87 14.29 -16.58
C GLY A 214 -7.49 15.32 -17.52
N GLY A 215 -6.74 16.37 -17.88
CA GLY A 215 -7.22 17.40 -18.83
C GLY A 215 -8.37 18.24 -18.28
N HIS A 216 -8.40 18.45 -16.96
CA HIS A 216 -9.39 19.31 -16.30
C HIS A 216 -9.10 20.79 -16.56
N ALA A 217 -10.15 21.62 -16.52
CA ALA A 217 -10.00 23.06 -16.51
C ALA A 217 -9.24 23.47 -15.24
N ASP A 218 -8.14 24.19 -15.41
CA ASP A 218 -7.20 24.53 -14.33
C ASP A 218 -6.58 25.93 -14.57
N PRO A 219 -7.42 27.00 -14.61
CA PRO A 219 -6.99 28.33 -15.01
C PRO A 219 -5.92 28.92 -14.09
N ARG A 220 -5.91 28.53 -12.80
CA ARG A 220 -4.94 28.99 -11.79
C ARG A 220 -3.80 28.00 -11.52
N GLY A 221 -3.80 26.82 -12.15
CA GLY A 221 -2.78 25.80 -11.94
C GLY A 221 -2.93 25.03 -10.62
N GLU A 222 -4.03 25.20 -9.89
CA GLU A 222 -4.27 24.63 -8.56
C GLU A 222 -4.32 23.10 -8.61
N ILE A 223 -5.05 22.52 -9.57
CA ILE A 223 -5.17 21.05 -9.71
C ILE A 223 -3.79 20.43 -9.91
N ARG A 224 -2.97 21.02 -10.79
CA ARG A 224 -1.62 20.50 -11.07
C ARG A 224 -0.66 20.65 -9.90
N ARG A 225 -0.78 21.71 -9.10
CA ARG A 225 0.07 21.90 -7.91
C ARG A 225 -0.18 20.82 -6.87
N LEU A 226 -1.42 20.42 -6.63
CA LEU A 226 -1.77 19.34 -5.70
C LEU A 226 -1.19 17.98 -6.09
N SER A 227 -0.80 17.79 -7.36
CA SER A 227 -0.18 16.54 -7.81
C SER A 227 1.12 16.19 -7.09
N CYS A 228 1.77 17.15 -6.42
CA CYS A 228 2.99 16.91 -5.65
C CYS A 228 2.77 15.96 -4.46
N VAL A 229 1.58 16.00 -3.84
CA VAL A 229 1.24 15.21 -2.65
C VAL A 229 1.35 13.71 -2.95
N TYR A 230 0.83 13.30 -4.11
CA TYR A 230 0.78 11.91 -4.54
C TYR A 230 1.88 11.53 -5.53
N ARG A 231 2.95 12.32 -5.64
CA ARG A 231 4.05 12.09 -6.61
C ARG A 231 4.61 10.66 -6.55
N LYS A 232 4.79 10.10 -5.35
CA LYS A 232 5.31 8.72 -5.19
C LYS A 232 4.38 7.68 -5.83
N PHE A 233 3.08 7.72 -5.50
CA PHE A 233 2.08 6.83 -6.09
C PHE A 233 1.92 7.04 -7.59
N ARG A 234 1.87 8.30 -8.03
CA ARG A 234 1.75 8.67 -9.45
C ARG A 234 2.87 8.07 -10.31
N ASN A 235 4.06 7.98 -9.75
CA ASN A 235 5.25 7.51 -10.44
C ASN A 235 5.47 5.98 -10.31
N LEU A 236 4.56 5.25 -9.65
CA LEU A 236 4.62 3.78 -9.60
C LEU A 236 4.41 3.21 -11.00
N ARG A 237 5.35 2.35 -11.41
CA ARG A 237 5.23 1.52 -12.61
C ARG A 237 4.43 0.26 -12.30
N ASP A 238 3.90 -0.36 -13.35
CA ASP A 238 3.06 -1.56 -13.23
C ASP A 238 3.79 -2.73 -12.55
N ASP A 239 5.11 -2.86 -12.75
CA ASP A 239 5.96 -3.88 -12.12
C ASP A 239 6.27 -3.62 -10.64
N GLN A 240 5.88 -2.45 -10.10
CA GLN A 240 6.19 -2.04 -8.73
C GLN A 240 5.00 -2.19 -7.78
N PHE A 241 3.81 -2.45 -8.28
CA PHE A 241 2.63 -2.57 -7.43
C PHE A 241 2.76 -3.73 -6.43
N GLY A 242 2.40 -3.49 -5.18
CA GLY A 242 2.47 -4.45 -4.07
C GLY A 242 3.88 -4.65 -3.51
N THR A 243 4.91 -3.98 -4.06
CA THR A 243 6.31 -4.21 -3.65
C THR A 243 6.83 -3.20 -2.61
N SER A 244 6.08 -2.12 -2.40
CA SER A 244 6.41 -1.08 -1.43
C SER A 244 6.22 -1.61 0.00
N ASP A 245 7.20 -1.35 0.87
CA ASP A 245 7.07 -1.64 2.30
C ASP A 245 6.54 -0.40 3.01
N TYR A 246 5.35 -0.50 3.59
CA TYR A 246 4.68 0.57 4.33
C TYR A 246 4.70 0.34 5.84
N ARG A 247 5.29 -0.76 6.31
CA ARG A 247 5.28 -1.12 7.73
C ARG A 247 6.16 -0.17 8.52
N ARG A 248 5.59 0.37 9.59
CA ARG A 248 6.34 1.20 10.55
C ARG A 248 7.40 0.39 11.30
N SER A 249 7.16 -0.90 11.54
CA SER A 249 8.12 -1.81 12.18
C SER A 249 9.45 -1.86 11.40
N VAL A 250 9.39 -1.89 10.07
CA VAL A 250 10.54 -1.87 9.17
C VAL A 250 11.28 -0.54 9.24
N GLU A 251 10.55 0.58 9.26
CA GLU A 251 11.17 1.91 9.43
C GLU A 251 11.93 2.02 10.74
N ILE A 252 11.36 1.49 11.84
CA ILE A 252 12.02 1.44 13.15
C ILE A 252 13.26 0.55 13.09
N LEU A 253 13.15 -0.68 12.58
CA LEU A 253 14.27 -1.62 12.49
C LEU A 253 15.41 -1.09 11.63
N ARG A 254 15.10 -0.37 10.55
CA ARG A 254 16.11 0.30 9.71
C ARG A 254 16.77 1.49 10.41
N GLY A 255 16.09 2.11 11.37
CA GLY A 255 16.71 3.11 12.25
C GLY A 255 17.84 2.54 13.09
N ASP A 256 17.79 1.24 13.38
CA ASP A 256 18.81 0.51 14.14
C ASP A 256 19.84 -0.21 13.24
N ALA A 257 19.90 0.15 11.95
CA ALA A 257 20.77 -0.54 10.97
C ALA A 257 22.27 -0.50 11.32
N ASP A 258 22.72 0.48 12.11
CA ASP A 258 24.10 0.57 12.60
C ASP A 258 24.48 -0.61 13.51
N GLN A 259 23.49 -1.31 14.08
CA GLN A 259 23.71 -2.50 14.90
C GLN A 259 23.75 -3.80 14.07
N TRP A 260 23.43 -3.73 12.77
CA TRP A 260 23.41 -4.92 11.92
C TRP A 260 24.83 -5.40 11.61
N ILE A 261 24.98 -6.71 11.52
CA ILE A 261 26.28 -7.32 11.22
C ILE A 261 26.63 -7.02 9.76
N ARG A 262 27.63 -6.15 9.57
CA ARG A 262 28.17 -5.80 8.26
C ARG A 262 29.32 -6.73 7.89
N ARG A 263 29.24 -7.35 6.72
CA ARG A 263 30.32 -8.17 6.14
C ARG A 263 30.42 -7.94 4.63
N SER A 264 31.64 -7.75 4.16
CA SER A 264 31.96 -7.67 2.73
C SER A 264 31.99 -9.05 2.08
N ALA A 265 31.85 -9.07 0.75
CA ALA A 265 31.96 -10.31 -0.01
C ALA A 265 33.33 -11.00 0.15
N HIS A 266 34.40 -10.24 0.39
CA HIS A 266 35.74 -10.78 0.61
C HIS A 266 35.84 -11.49 1.96
N GLU A 267 35.27 -10.92 3.02
CA GLU A 267 35.23 -11.54 4.35
C GLU A 267 34.41 -12.83 4.34
N ILE A 268 33.30 -12.87 3.59
CA ILE A 268 32.48 -14.09 3.47
C ILE A 268 33.23 -15.17 2.68
N ALA A 269 33.85 -14.81 1.56
CA ALA A 269 34.63 -15.74 0.74
C ALA A 269 35.88 -16.30 1.46
N GLY A 270 36.44 -15.54 2.41
CA GLY A 270 37.54 -15.98 3.26
C GLY A 270 37.12 -16.74 4.52
N SER A 271 35.82 -16.92 4.76
CA SER A 271 35.32 -17.63 5.94
C SER A 271 35.48 -19.15 5.80
N CYS A 272 35.36 -19.87 6.93
CA CYS A 272 35.36 -21.34 6.93
C CYS A 272 34.01 -21.95 6.53
N TRP A 273 32.98 -21.12 6.30
CA TRP A 273 31.63 -21.58 6.02
C TRP A 273 31.37 -21.66 4.51
N PRO A 274 30.69 -22.71 4.04
CA PRO A 274 30.34 -22.80 2.64
C PRO A 274 29.34 -21.69 2.26
N SER A 275 29.62 -21.04 1.14
CA SER A 275 28.81 -19.94 0.63
C SER A 275 28.70 -19.93 -0.89
N VAL A 276 27.64 -19.32 -1.41
CA VAL A 276 27.40 -19.14 -2.84
C VAL A 276 26.84 -17.75 -3.10
N ALA A 277 27.35 -17.08 -4.14
CA ALA A 277 26.78 -15.83 -4.62
C ALA A 277 25.69 -16.12 -5.66
N VAL A 278 24.56 -15.45 -5.53
CA VAL A 278 23.43 -15.58 -6.47
C VAL A 278 23.07 -14.20 -6.98
N THR A 279 22.84 -14.08 -8.28
CA THR A 279 22.32 -12.85 -8.89
C THR A 279 20.88 -13.02 -9.36
N LYS A 280 20.17 -11.90 -9.43
CA LYS A 280 18.80 -11.83 -9.95
C LYS A 280 18.67 -12.38 -11.37
N ALA A 281 19.68 -12.17 -12.19
CA ALA A 281 19.69 -12.65 -13.58
C ALA A 281 19.82 -14.18 -13.69
N GLU A 282 20.50 -14.81 -12.73
CA GLU A 282 20.76 -16.26 -12.73
C GLU A 282 19.69 -17.07 -12.00
N PHE A 283 18.92 -16.45 -11.12
CA PHE A 283 17.98 -17.15 -10.24
C PHE A 283 16.81 -17.84 -10.98
N GLY A 284 16.39 -17.31 -12.14
CA GLY A 284 15.40 -17.94 -13.01
C GLY A 284 13.95 -17.97 -12.49
N ASP A 285 13.70 -17.51 -11.26
CA ASP A 285 12.39 -17.43 -10.62
C ASP A 285 12.17 -16.04 -10.00
N GLU A 286 11.09 -15.85 -9.24
CA GLU A 286 10.72 -14.58 -8.62
C GLU A 286 11.77 -14.14 -7.57
N TRP A 287 12.56 -13.12 -7.93
CA TRP A 287 13.59 -12.57 -7.06
C TRP A 287 13.03 -11.84 -5.83
N PRO A 288 13.33 -12.30 -4.60
CA PRO A 288 12.72 -11.73 -3.40
C PRO A 288 13.48 -10.55 -2.82
N PHE A 289 14.75 -10.32 -3.17
CA PHE A 289 15.59 -9.30 -2.52
C PHE A 289 15.53 -7.94 -3.23
N ARG A 290 15.76 -6.87 -2.47
CA ARG A 290 15.85 -5.51 -3.05
C ARG A 290 17.21 -5.22 -3.70
N ASP A 291 18.25 -5.96 -3.34
CA ASP A 291 19.54 -5.97 -4.04
C ASP A 291 19.53 -7.03 -5.16
N ASP A 292 20.20 -6.73 -6.28
CA ASP A 292 20.28 -7.64 -7.45
C ASP A 292 21.25 -8.81 -7.25
N ARG A 293 21.99 -8.82 -6.12
CA ARG A 293 22.94 -9.87 -5.76
C ARG A 293 22.89 -10.12 -4.25
N VAL A 294 22.92 -11.39 -3.88
CA VAL A 294 23.05 -11.84 -2.48
C VAL A 294 24.12 -12.91 -2.36
N ILE A 295 24.59 -13.13 -1.13
CA ILE A 295 25.47 -14.26 -0.80
C ILE A 295 24.76 -15.12 0.23
N VAL A 296 24.56 -16.38 -0.08
CA VAL A 296 23.96 -17.37 0.83
C VAL A 296 25.09 -18.14 1.50
N GLU A 297 24.97 -18.36 2.80
CA GLU A 297 25.97 -19.06 3.63
C GLU A 297 25.24 -20.05 4.54
N CYS A 298 25.84 -21.22 4.75
CA CYS A 298 25.37 -22.20 5.74
C CYS A 298 26.44 -22.38 6.82
N ARG A 299 26.09 -22.12 8.09
CA ARG A 299 26.99 -22.30 9.23
C ARG A 299 26.55 -23.49 10.07
N ASP A 300 27.51 -24.31 10.49
CA ASP A 300 27.29 -25.50 11.32
C ASP A 300 26.16 -26.42 10.80
N ASP A 301 26.01 -26.53 9.48
CA ASP A 301 25.01 -27.33 8.76
C ASP A 301 23.53 -27.04 9.10
N LEU A 302 23.27 -26.00 9.88
CA LEU A 302 21.94 -25.71 10.43
C LEU A 302 21.52 -24.24 10.22
N PHE A 303 22.47 -23.32 10.28
CA PHE A 303 22.18 -21.90 10.29
C PHE A 303 22.30 -21.29 8.90
N CYS A 304 21.14 -21.04 8.28
CA CYS A 304 21.07 -20.44 6.95
C CYS A 304 21.09 -18.90 7.07
N ILE A 305 22.06 -18.26 6.43
CA ILE A 305 22.25 -16.81 6.46
C ILE A 305 22.32 -16.29 5.03
N VAL A 306 21.79 -15.08 4.83
CA VAL A 306 21.93 -14.35 3.57
C VAL A 306 22.56 -12.99 3.83
N ASN A 307 23.56 -12.63 3.04
CA ASN A 307 24.10 -11.29 2.99
C ASN A 307 23.41 -10.51 1.87
N VAL A 308 22.75 -9.40 2.22
CA VAL A 308 22.02 -8.51 1.31
C VAL A 308 22.58 -7.11 1.48
N GLY A 309 23.13 -6.53 0.41
CA GLY A 309 23.70 -5.18 0.46
C GLY A 309 24.87 -5.01 1.44
N GLY A 310 25.57 -6.10 1.80
CA GLY A 310 26.68 -6.08 2.74
C GLY A 310 26.30 -6.32 4.21
N TYR A 311 25.04 -6.68 4.50
CA TYR A 311 24.56 -6.99 5.85
C TYR A 311 24.02 -8.41 5.93
N ASP A 312 24.27 -9.09 7.05
CA ASP A 312 23.78 -10.43 7.31
C ASP A 312 22.34 -10.45 7.84
N PHE A 313 21.56 -11.40 7.35
CA PHE A 313 20.19 -11.67 7.77
C PHE A 313 19.96 -13.16 7.96
N ALA A 314 19.10 -13.53 8.90
CA ALA A 314 18.73 -14.93 9.13
C ALA A 314 17.70 -15.41 8.10
N LEU A 315 18.00 -16.49 7.38
CA LEU A 315 17.05 -17.13 6.48
C LEU A 315 16.12 -18.13 7.20
N ASN A 316 16.51 -18.64 8.37
CA ASN A 316 15.70 -19.57 9.16
C ASN A 316 15.66 -19.20 10.66
N GLY A 317 14.70 -19.78 11.39
CA GLY A 317 14.50 -19.50 12.82
C GLY A 317 15.70 -19.89 13.70
N ALA A 318 16.45 -20.92 13.31
CA ALA A 318 17.67 -21.34 14.01
C ALA A 318 18.76 -20.27 13.95
N ALA A 319 19.05 -19.72 12.76
CA ALA A 319 20.03 -18.65 12.59
C ALA A 319 19.62 -17.38 13.32
N ARG A 320 18.33 -17.03 13.27
CA ARG A 320 17.76 -15.89 14.01
C ARG A 320 18.01 -16.03 15.51
N SER A 321 17.67 -17.19 16.07
CA SER A 321 17.80 -17.45 17.51
C SER A 321 19.26 -17.49 17.97
N ARG A 322 20.15 -18.07 17.15
CA ARG A 322 21.57 -18.25 17.49
C ARG A 322 22.38 -16.95 17.42
N PHE A 323 22.10 -16.12 16.41
CA PHE A 323 22.92 -14.95 16.08
C PHE A 323 22.21 -13.61 16.32
N GLY A 324 20.93 -13.60 16.70
CA GLY A 324 20.16 -12.38 16.88
C GLY A 324 19.95 -11.57 15.60
N LEU A 325 20.11 -12.21 14.43
CA LEU A 325 19.96 -11.57 13.13
C LEU A 325 18.48 -11.40 12.77
N PRO A 326 18.05 -10.22 12.28
CA PRO A 326 16.70 -10.06 11.74
C PRO A 326 16.53 -10.90 10.47
N CYS A 327 15.28 -11.25 10.14
CA CYS A 327 15.01 -11.87 8.84
C CYS A 327 14.95 -10.79 7.72
N PRO A 328 15.23 -11.15 6.46
CA PRO A 328 15.22 -10.19 5.35
C PRO A 328 13.89 -9.44 5.18
N HIS A 329 12.75 -10.11 5.38
CA HIS A 329 11.43 -9.48 5.28
C HIS A 329 11.18 -8.50 6.43
N GLU A 330 11.50 -8.85 7.67
CA GLU A 330 11.36 -7.95 8.83
C GLU A 330 12.24 -6.70 8.70
N ALA A 331 13.44 -6.82 8.14
CA ALA A 331 14.33 -5.70 7.86
C ALA A 331 13.93 -4.88 6.61
N GLY A 332 12.92 -5.35 5.86
CA GLY A 332 12.50 -4.77 4.58
C GLY A 332 13.51 -4.93 3.45
N MET A 333 14.47 -5.84 3.59
CA MET A 333 15.50 -6.17 2.58
C MET A 333 15.01 -7.18 1.55
N ALA A 334 13.99 -7.95 1.91
CA ALA A 334 13.19 -8.73 0.97
C ALA A 334 11.81 -8.07 0.74
N VAL A 335 11.25 -8.31 -0.44
CA VAL A 335 9.91 -7.86 -0.85
C VAL A 335 8.87 -8.82 -0.26
N LEU A 336 7.90 -8.27 0.47
CA LEU A 336 6.78 -9.05 0.99
C LEU A 336 6.00 -9.74 -0.13
N GLY A 337 5.62 -10.99 0.12
CA GLY A 337 4.95 -11.86 -0.85
C GLY A 337 5.91 -12.67 -1.73
N LYS A 338 7.20 -12.30 -1.78
CA LYS A 338 8.22 -13.07 -2.50
C LYS A 338 8.93 -14.01 -1.55
N SER A 339 8.98 -15.30 -1.89
CA SER A 339 9.50 -16.32 -0.98
C SER A 339 11.02 -16.31 -0.94
N VAL A 340 11.59 -16.42 0.27
CA VAL A 340 13.03 -16.69 0.49
C VAL A 340 13.31 -18.18 0.66
N GLY A 341 12.28 -19.03 0.61
CA GLY A 341 12.38 -20.49 0.75
C GLY A 341 13.45 -21.13 -0.15
N PRO A 342 13.53 -20.80 -1.45
CA PRO A 342 14.58 -21.35 -2.33
C PRO A 342 16.01 -21.06 -1.85
N PHE A 343 16.24 -19.94 -1.17
CA PHE A 343 17.55 -19.59 -0.62
C PHE A 343 17.87 -20.36 0.67
N ILE A 344 16.86 -20.78 1.43
CA ILE A 344 17.03 -21.71 2.56
C ILE A 344 17.48 -23.09 2.04
N GLU A 345 16.81 -23.60 1.00
CA GLU A 345 17.17 -24.89 0.41
C GLU A 345 18.55 -24.84 -0.25
N MET A 346 18.89 -23.71 -0.90
CA MET A 346 20.24 -23.49 -1.41
C MET A 346 21.30 -23.55 -0.30
N ALA A 347 21.06 -22.87 0.84
CA ALA A 347 21.97 -22.92 1.98
C ALA A 347 22.16 -24.37 2.50
N ARG A 348 21.08 -25.14 2.62
CA ARG A 348 21.14 -26.55 3.06
C ARG A 348 21.83 -27.47 2.05
N GLY A 349 21.75 -27.15 0.76
CA GLY A 349 22.49 -27.87 -0.28
C GLY A 349 24.01 -27.70 -0.15
N LEU A 350 24.47 -26.55 0.36
CA LEU A 350 25.90 -26.26 0.56
C LEU A 350 26.53 -27.13 1.64
N SER A 351 25.82 -27.42 2.74
CA SER A 351 26.31 -28.30 3.81
C SER A 351 26.39 -29.76 3.37
N SER A 352 25.56 -30.18 2.42
CA SER A 352 25.58 -31.55 1.89
C SER A 352 26.69 -31.81 0.87
N SER A 353 27.45 -30.77 0.49
CA SER A 353 28.50 -30.81 -0.54
C SER A 353 29.92 -30.74 0.04
N HIS A 354 30.05 -30.69 1.37
CA HIS A 354 31.28 -30.77 2.16
C HIS A 354 31.29 -32.04 3.00
#